data_AF-A0A5N5Q7L3-F1
#
_entry.id   AF-A0A5N5Q7L3-F1
#
_cell.length_a   1.000
_cell.length_b   1.000
_cell.length_c   1.000
_cell.angle_alpha   90.00
_cell.angle_beta   90.00
_cell.angle_gamma   90.00
#
_symmetry.space_group_name_H-M   'P 1'
#
loop_
_entity.id
_entity.type
_entity.pdbx_description
1 polymer ?
#
loop_
_entity_poly.entity_id
_entity_poly.type
_entity_poly.pdbx_seq_one_letter_code
_entity_poly.pdbx_strand_id
1 'polypeptide(L)'
;MPPATNQLKQQSAAARTEVAAGTNIKDVVKTTGANGQDVYTVNAKGTTAKAGSDKVTVTASAEDANNVTDCSIDLADNTKAEIQKGVDAKTTVDTKGLTFNGDSGSTNVEKLGSTVTVAGDDNITTEAQDDKVTVKLNKDLVVDSVKAGDTTVNNDGVKVGDDVALTQDGVKAGDVKLTKDGLNNAGNKVTKVADGTDDTDAV
;
A
#
# COMPACT_ATOMS: atom_id res chain seq x y z
N MET A 1 23.03 -20.78 -95.60
CA MET A 1 24.13 -21.06 -94.66
C MET A 1 24.40 -19.79 -93.87
N PRO A 2 24.15 -19.74 -92.55
CA PRO A 2 24.68 -18.67 -91.72
C PRO A 2 26.22 -18.69 -91.84
N PRO A 3 26.91 -17.55 -92.01
CA PRO A 3 28.37 -17.55 -92.11
C PRO A 3 29.00 -18.16 -90.85
N ALA A 4 30.04 -18.96 -91.00
CA ALA A 4 30.70 -19.68 -89.89
C ALA A 4 31.11 -18.78 -88.72
N THR A 5 31.39 -17.50 -88.99
CA THR A 5 31.67 -16.47 -87.98
C THR A 5 30.47 -16.18 -87.07
N ASN A 6 29.23 -16.27 -87.57
CA ASN A 6 28.02 -16.13 -86.76
C ASN A 6 27.77 -17.36 -85.89
N GLN A 7 28.05 -18.56 -86.40
CA GLN A 7 27.98 -19.79 -85.60
C GLN A 7 29.03 -19.79 -84.48
N LEU A 8 30.26 -19.36 -84.77
CA LEU A 8 31.34 -19.29 -83.77
C LEU A 8 31.06 -18.23 -82.68
N LYS A 9 30.50 -17.07 -83.05
CA LYS A 9 30.06 -16.05 -82.09
C LYS A 9 28.89 -16.52 -81.23
N GLN A 10 27.90 -17.20 -81.82
CA GLN A 10 26.78 -17.79 -81.06
C GLN A 10 27.25 -18.88 -80.09
N GLN A 11 28.16 -19.76 -80.53
CA GLN A 11 28.75 -20.80 -79.67
C GLN A 11 29.62 -20.20 -78.56
N SER A 12 30.36 -19.12 -78.83
CA SER A 12 31.16 -18.41 -77.81
C SER A 12 30.30 -17.68 -76.79
N ALA A 13 29.16 -17.10 -77.19
CA ALA A 13 28.20 -16.50 -76.27
C ALA A 13 27.51 -17.56 -75.41
N ALA A 14 27.12 -18.69 -75.99
CA ALA A 14 26.50 -19.82 -75.27
C ALA A 14 27.47 -20.51 -74.28
N ALA A 15 28.78 -20.32 -74.44
CA ALA A 15 29.80 -20.85 -73.53
C ALA A 15 30.16 -19.92 -72.36
N ARG A 16 29.57 -18.71 -72.27
CA ARG A 16 29.84 -17.75 -71.19
C ARG A 16 28.80 -17.86 -70.09
N THR A 17 29.24 -17.76 -68.83
CA THR A 17 28.36 -17.65 -67.66
C THR A 17 28.12 -16.19 -67.30
N GLU A 18 26.88 -15.88 -66.91
CA GLU A 18 26.50 -14.58 -66.37
C GLU A 18 26.23 -14.73 -64.87
N VAL A 19 26.78 -13.82 -64.07
CA VAL A 19 26.54 -13.73 -62.63
C VAL A 19 25.95 -12.36 -62.35
N ALA A 20 24.64 -12.32 -62.10
CA ALA A 20 23.92 -11.08 -61.80
C ALA A 20 23.75 -10.91 -60.28
N ALA A 21 23.79 -9.66 -59.81
CA ALA A 21 23.53 -9.34 -58.40
C ALA A 21 22.05 -9.55 -58.05
N GLY A 22 21.78 -10.33 -57.00
CA GLY A 22 20.46 -10.41 -56.37
C GLY A 22 20.18 -9.22 -55.42
N THR A 23 19.02 -9.20 -54.77
CA THR A 23 18.58 -8.08 -53.90
C THR A 23 19.47 -7.82 -52.67
N ASN A 24 20.06 -8.88 -52.10
CA ASN A 24 20.97 -8.82 -50.94
C ASN A 24 22.46 -8.66 -51.32
N ILE A 25 22.75 -8.56 -52.62
CA ILE A 25 24.08 -8.33 -53.15
C ILE A 25 24.25 -6.83 -53.38
N LYS A 26 25.39 -6.28 -52.95
CA LYS A 26 25.79 -4.89 -53.21
C LYS A 26 26.17 -4.73 -54.68
N ASP A 27 27.06 -5.60 -55.16
CA ASP A 27 27.52 -5.68 -56.54
C ASP A 27 28.18 -7.03 -56.84
N VAL A 28 28.35 -7.31 -58.13
CA VAL A 28 29.20 -8.39 -58.65
C VAL A 28 30.31 -7.74 -59.46
N VAL A 29 31.55 -7.87 -59.00
CA VAL A 29 32.72 -7.26 -59.64
C VAL A 29 33.48 -8.32 -60.42
N LYS A 30 33.67 -8.09 -61.72
CA LYS A 30 34.44 -8.96 -62.60
C LYS A 30 35.89 -8.48 -62.69
N THR A 31 36.84 -9.40 -62.51
CA THR A 31 38.26 -9.19 -62.78
C THR A 31 38.82 -10.32 -63.65
N THR A 32 40.05 -10.15 -64.16
CA THR A 32 40.76 -11.20 -64.90
C THR A 32 41.77 -11.86 -63.96
N GLY A 33 41.67 -13.18 -63.82
CA GLY A 33 42.60 -13.97 -63.02
C GLY A 33 43.97 -14.14 -63.67
N ALA A 34 44.93 -14.65 -62.90
CA ALA A 34 46.32 -14.81 -63.35
C ALA A 34 46.50 -15.68 -64.62
N ASN A 35 45.51 -16.54 -64.95
CA ASN A 35 45.53 -17.40 -66.13
C ASN A 35 44.59 -16.89 -67.25
N GLY A 36 44.12 -15.63 -67.17
CA GLY A 36 43.23 -15.04 -68.17
C GLY A 36 41.75 -15.40 -68.03
N GLN A 37 41.35 -16.14 -66.98
CA GLN A 37 39.96 -16.49 -66.70
C GLN A 37 39.18 -15.36 -66.02
N ASP A 38 37.87 -15.29 -66.26
CA ASP A 38 37.00 -14.36 -65.55
C ASP A 38 36.84 -14.78 -64.07
N VAL A 39 37.00 -13.84 -63.14
CA VAL A 39 36.75 -14.03 -61.69
C VAL A 39 35.66 -13.06 -61.25
N TYR A 40 34.59 -13.58 -60.67
CA TYR A 40 33.47 -12.79 -60.15
C TYR A 40 33.52 -12.75 -58.63
N THR A 41 33.74 -11.56 -58.07
CA THR A 41 33.60 -11.30 -56.64
C THR A 41 32.17 -10.84 -56.37
N VAL A 42 31.42 -11.61 -55.59
CA VAL A 42 30.04 -11.30 -55.19
C VAL A 42 30.09 -10.65 -53.81
N ASN A 43 29.82 -9.34 -53.72
CA ASN A 43 29.83 -8.62 -52.44
C ASN A 43 28.41 -8.56 -51.86
N ALA A 44 28.19 -9.15 -50.68
CA ALA A 44 26.90 -9.06 -50.00
C ALA A 44 26.73 -7.72 -49.24
N LYS A 45 25.48 -7.27 -49.07
CA LYS A 45 25.15 -6.19 -48.12
C LYS A 45 25.24 -6.75 -46.69
N GLY A 46 25.95 -6.06 -45.80
CA GLY A 46 25.98 -6.40 -44.38
C GLY A 46 24.75 -5.88 -43.63
N THR A 47 24.35 -6.57 -42.57
CA THR A 47 23.33 -6.12 -41.60
C THR A 47 23.92 -6.26 -40.20
N THR A 48 23.61 -5.34 -39.29
CA THR A 48 24.05 -5.41 -37.89
C THR A 48 22.85 -5.32 -36.96
N ALA A 49 22.88 -6.08 -35.86
CA ALA A 49 22.00 -5.91 -34.73
C ALA A 49 22.81 -5.29 -33.59
N LYS A 50 22.31 -4.18 -33.02
CA LYS A 50 23.00 -3.46 -31.95
C LYS A 50 21.99 -3.04 -30.89
N ALA A 51 22.35 -3.20 -29.62
CA ALA A 51 21.60 -2.62 -28.53
C ALA A 51 21.57 -1.10 -28.64
N GLY A 52 20.36 -0.52 -28.68
CA GLY A 52 20.18 0.94 -28.74
C GLY A 52 20.49 1.65 -27.41
N SER A 53 20.58 0.90 -26.31
CA SER A 53 20.93 1.37 -24.97
C SER A 53 21.34 0.20 -24.09
N ASP A 54 21.84 0.48 -22.90
CA ASP A 54 22.20 -0.52 -21.88
C ASP A 54 20.99 -1.22 -21.24
N LYS A 55 19.77 -0.99 -21.76
CA LYS A 55 18.52 -1.62 -21.31
C LYS A 55 18.17 -2.90 -22.07
N VAL A 56 18.81 -3.11 -23.22
CA VAL A 56 18.62 -4.26 -24.11
C VAL A 56 19.98 -4.88 -24.37
N THR A 57 20.05 -6.20 -24.43
CA THR A 57 21.24 -6.93 -24.86
C THR A 57 21.02 -7.50 -26.26
N VAL A 58 22.09 -7.57 -27.03
CA VAL A 58 22.12 -8.28 -28.31
C VAL A 58 23.29 -9.24 -28.27
N THR A 59 23.00 -10.53 -28.40
CA THR A 59 24.00 -11.60 -28.33
C THR A 59 23.94 -12.40 -29.63
N ALA A 60 25.05 -12.41 -30.37
CA ALA A 60 25.18 -13.23 -31.56
C ALA A 60 25.60 -14.67 -31.18
N SER A 61 25.01 -15.66 -31.84
CA SER A 61 25.48 -17.03 -31.79
C SER A 61 26.78 -17.21 -32.57
N ALA A 62 27.40 -18.38 -32.43
CA ALA A 62 28.33 -18.83 -33.45
C ALA A 62 27.58 -19.03 -34.78
N GLU A 63 28.30 -18.85 -35.88
CA GLU A 63 27.80 -19.16 -37.21
C GLU A 63 27.50 -20.66 -37.33
N ASP A 64 26.34 -21.00 -37.91
CA ASP A 64 25.96 -22.38 -38.14
C ASP A 64 26.53 -22.94 -39.46
N ALA A 65 26.26 -24.22 -39.75
CA ALA A 65 26.72 -24.87 -40.96
C ALA A 65 26.13 -24.29 -42.26
N ASN A 66 25.13 -23.41 -42.15
CA ASN A 66 24.44 -22.75 -43.24
C ASN A 66 24.88 -21.29 -43.42
N ASN A 67 25.91 -20.85 -42.69
CA ASN A 67 26.40 -19.48 -42.65
C ASN A 67 25.37 -18.47 -42.07
N VAL A 68 24.54 -18.93 -41.12
CA VAL A 68 23.56 -18.11 -40.40
C VAL A 68 24.11 -17.77 -39.02
N THR A 69 23.97 -16.50 -38.63
CA THR A 69 24.25 -16.01 -37.27
C THR A 69 22.95 -15.53 -36.65
N ASP A 70 22.45 -16.26 -35.65
CA ASP A 70 21.27 -15.85 -34.90
C ASP A 70 21.65 -14.76 -33.90
N CYS A 71 20.86 -13.68 -33.88
CA CYS A 71 21.00 -12.61 -32.89
C CYS A 71 19.84 -12.71 -31.90
N SER A 72 20.14 -13.06 -30.65
CA SER A 72 19.16 -13.00 -29.56
C SER A 72 19.07 -11.58 -29.02
N ILE A 73 17.85 -11.09 -28.85
CA ILE A 73 17.53 -9.78 -28.28
C ILE A 73 16.74 -10.02 -27.00
N ASP A 74 17.24 -9.49 -25.89
CA ASP A 74 16.60 -9.61 -24.57
C ASP A 74 16.75 -8.32 -23.77
N LEU A 75 16.02 -8.18 -22.67
CA LEU A 75 16.25 -7.13 -21.70
C LEU A 75 17.55 -7.39 -20.93
N ALA A 76 18.30 -6.32 -20.68
CA ALA A 76 19.48 -6.39 -19.83
C ALA A 76 19.09 -6.71 -18.38
N ASP A 77 20.01 -7.35 -17.64
CA ASP A 77 19.76 -7.79 -16.26
C ASP A 77 19.38 -6.63 -15.33
N ASN A 78 19.99 -5.46 -15.52
CA ASN A 78 19.63 -4.24 -14.79
C ASN A 78 18.16 -3.85 -15.00
N THR A 79 17.62 -4.07 -16.20
CA THR A 79 16.27 -3.69 -16.60
C THR A 79 15.28 -4.67 -16.03
N LYS A 80 15.61 -5.96 -16.09
CA LYS A 80 14.85 -7.02 -15.40
C LYS A 80 14.80 -6.75 -13.89
N ALA A 81 15.90 -6.31 -13.28
CA ALA A 81 15.96 -5.96 -11.86
C ALA A 81 15.08 -4.73 -11.52
N GLU A 82 15.09 -3.67 -12.34
CA GLU A 82 14.20 -2.53 -12.13
C GLU A 82 12.71 -2.91 -12.28
N ILE A 83 12.38 -3.80 -13.23
CA ILE A 83 11.03 -4.35 -13.37
C ILE A 83 10.66 -5.15 -12.10
N GLN A 84 11.58 -5.97 -11.60
CA GLN A 84 11.35 -6.75 -10.38
C GLN A 84 11.09 -5.85 -9.17
N LYS A 85 11.80 -4.73 -9.01
CA LYS A 85 11.51 -3.75 -7.96
C LYS A 85 10.07 -3.24 -8.03
N GLY A 86 9.54 -3.04 -9.24
CA GLY A 86 8.13 -2.66 -9.45
C GLY A 86 7.16 -3.76 -9.01
N VAL A 87 7.45 -5.03 -9.34
CA VAL A 87 6.68 -6.19 -8.91
C VAL A 87 6.72 -6.35 -7.38
N ASP A 88 7.87 -6.16 -6.76
CA ASP A 88 8.05 -6.25 -5.31
C ASP A 88 7.32 -5.12 -4.58
N ALA A 89 7.38 -3.89 -5.13
CA ALA A 89 6.61 -2.76 -4.63
C ALA A 89 5.10 -3.01 -4.72
N LYS A 90 4.62 -3.53 -5.86
CA LYS A 90 3.22 -3.94 -6.04
C LYS A 90 2.81 -4.99 -4.99
N THR A 91 3.62 -6.02 -4.83
CA THR A 91 3.37 -7.08 -3.85
C THR A 91 3.31 -6.53 -2.44
N THR A 92 4.23 -5.62 -2.09
CA THR A 92 4.25 -4.96 -0.78
C THR A 92 2.96 -4.18 -0.53
N VAL A 93 2.51 -3.37 -1.50
CA VAL A 93 1.25 -2.61 -1.41
C VAL A 93 0.03 -3.53 -1.31
N ASP A 94 0.00 -4.64 -2.04
CA ASP A 94 -1.13 -5.58 -2.07
C ASP A 94 -1.22 -6.47 -0.81
N THR A 95 -0.10 -6.64 -0.09
CA THR A 95 0.00 -7.60 1.03
C THR A 95 0.17 -6.96 2.39
N LYS A 96 0.85 -5.81 2.49
CA LYS A 96 1.02 -5.09 3.75
C LYS A 96 -0.13 -4.11 3.97
N GLY A 97 -0.33 -3.77 5.22
CA GLY A 97 -1.37 -2.84 5.67
C GLY A 97 -1.06 -2.36 7.08
N LEU A 98 -2.02 -1.69 7.69
CA LEU A 98 -1.93 -1.23 9.07
C LEU A 98 -2.58 -2.25 10.01
N THR A 99 -2.03 -2.38 11.21
CA THR A 99 -2.63 -3.09 12.34
C THR A 99 -2.60 -2.18 13.55
N PHE A 100 -3.68 -2.16 14.33
CA PHE A 100 -3.77 -1.37 15.55
C PHE A 100 -3.88 -2.32 16.75
N ASN A 101 -3.14 -2.01 17.81
CA ASN A 101 -3.21 -2.70 19.09
C ASN A 101 -4.03 -1.85 20.06
N GLY A 102 -4.92 -2.51 20.79
CA GLY A 102 -5.57 -1.90 21.96
C GLY A 102 -4.89 -2.32 23.26
N ASP A 103 -5.41 -1.85 24.39
CA ASP A 103 -5.01 -2.34 25.72
C ASP A 103 -5.19 -3.87 25.83
N SER A 104 -6.13 -4.42 25.06
CA SER A 104 -6.21 -5.85 24.76
C SER A 104 -6.47 -6.08 23.27
N GLY A 105 -5.84 -7.12 22.72
CA GLY A 105 -6.02 -7.56 21.33
C GLY A 105 -5.37 -6.68 20.25
N SER A 106 -5.57 -7.10 19.00
CA SER A 106 -5.11 -6.43 17.78
C SER A 106 -6.20 -6.48 16.71
N THR A 107 -6.20 -5.53 15.79
CA THR A 107 -7.04 -5.59 14.58
C THR A 107 -6.48 -6.58 13.56
N ASN A 108 -7.27 -6.84 12.52
CA ASN A 108 -6.77 -7.43 11.28
C ASN A 108 -5.81 -6.46 10.55
N VAL A 109 -5.12 -6.96 9.52
CA VAL A 109 -4.33 -6.12 8.60
C VAL A 109 -5.28 -5.38 7.67
N GLU A 110 -5.36 -4.07 7.84
CA GLU A 110 -6.16 -3.19 6.99
C GLU A 110 -5.30 -2.67 5.83
N LYS A 111 -5.63 -3.12 4.62
CA LYS A 111 -4.85 -2.85 3.40
C LYS A 111 -5.18 -1.48 2.81
N LEU A 112 -4.37 -1.04 1.85
CA LEU A 112 -4.68 0.17 1.09
C LEU A 112 -6.07 0.07 0.44
N GLY A 113 -6.90 1.09 0.65
CA GLY A 113 -8.29 1.11 0.18
C GLY A 113 -9.31 0.49 1.13
N SER A 114 -8.88 -0.18 2.21
CA SER A 114 -9.78 -0.57 3.30
C SER A 114 -10.31 0.67 4.05
N THR A 115 -11.48 0.51 4.67
CA THR A 115 -12.00 1.48 5.65
C THR A 115 -11.67 0.98 7.05
N VAL A 116 -11.00 1.82 7.84
CA VAL A 116 -10.78 1.57 9.28
C VAL A 116 -11.88 2.29 10.06
N THR A 117 -12.69 1.52 10.78
CA THR A 117 -13.73 2.08 11.65
C THR A 117 -13.18 2.24 13.07
N VAL A 118 -13.23 3.46 13.59
CA VAL A 118 -13.02 3.73 15.02
C VAL A 118 -14.40 3.86 15.65
N ALA A 119 -14.85 2.83 16.35
CA ALA A 119 -16.15 2.81 17.01
C ALA A 119 -16.05 3.24 18.47
N GLY A 120 -17.05 3.96 18.94
CA GLY A 120 -17.27 4.17 20.37
C GLY A 120 -18.14 3.08 20.99
N ASP A 121 -18.64 3.36 22.18
CA ASP A 121 -19.55 2.49 22.95
C ASP A 121 -20.79 3.28 23.42
N ASP A 122 -21.50 2.80 24.44
CA ASP A 122 -22.68 3.48 24.98
C ASP A 122 -22.37 4.88 25.56
N ASN A 123 -21.13 5.12 26.00
CA ASN A 123 -20.67 6.35 26.63
C ASN A 123 -19.74 7.18 25.74
N ILE A 124 -19.14 6.58 24.72
CA ILE A 124 -18.20 7.22 23.81
C ILE A 124 -18.80 7.28 22.40
N THR A 125 -18.80 8.46 21.79
CA THR A 125 -19.13 8.64 20.37
C THR A 125 -17.87 9.02 19.58
N THR A 126 -17.75 8.49 18.38
CA THR A 126 -16.69 8.83 17.43
C THR A 126 -17.27 9.49 16.18
N GLU A 127 -16.57 10.48 15.65
CA GLU A 127 -16.98 11.20 14.44
C GLU A 127 -15.78 11.44 13.54
N ALA A 128 -15.84 10.92 12.31
CA ALA A 128 -14.85 11.17 11.28
C ALA A 128 -15.33 12.32 10.38
N GLN A 129 -14.53 13.39 10.30
CA GLN A 129 -14.80 14.53 9.44
C GLN A 129 -13.47 15.12 8.97
N ASP A 130 -13.38 15.40 7.66
CA ASP A 130 -12.16 15.86 7.00
C ASP A 130 -10.98 14.90 7.31
N ASP A 131 -9.85 15.43 7.77
CA ASP A 131 -8.66 14.67 8.13
C ASP A 131 -8.61 14.26 9.61
N LYS A 132 -9.77 14.24 10.31
CA LYS A 132 -9.83 13.99 11.77
C LYS A 132 -10.85 12.94 12.14
N VAL A 133 -10.49 12.16 13.17
CA VAL A 133 -11.43 11.37 13.96
C VAL A 133 -11.49 12.01 15.35
N THR A 134 -12.67 12.49 15.73
CA THR A 134 -12.90 13.03 17.07
C THR A 134 -13.53 11.94 17.93
N VAL A 135 -12.98 11.73 19.12
CA VAL A 135 -13.54 10.84 20.15
C VAL A 135 -14.14 11.72 21.25
N LYS A 136 -15.41 11.51 21.58
CA LYS A 136 -16.20 12.35 22.47
C LYS A 136 -16.84 11.50 23.55
N LEU A 137 -16.87 12.03 24.77
CA LEU A 137 -17.74 11.54 25.82
C LEU A 137 -19.17 12.01 25.55
N ASN A 138 -20.15 11.13 25.74
CA ASN A 138 -21.56 11.47 25.65
C ASN A 138 -21.94 12.43 26.80
N LYS A 139 -23.00 13.22 26.60
CA LYS A 139 -23.45 14.17 27.63
C LYS A 139 -24.06 13.46 28.84
N ASP A 140 -24.82 12.40 28.55
CA ASP A 140 -25.41 11.52 29.55
C ASP A 140 -24.60 10.22 29.57
N LEU A 141 -24.20 9.80 30.76
CA LEU A 141 -23.36 8.62 30.95
C LEU A 141 -24.09 7.57 31.76
N VAL A 142 -23.97 6.33 31.31
CA VAL A 142 -24.44 5.14 32.01
C VAL A 142 -23.21 4.44 32.57
N VAL A 143 -22.97 4.62 33.86
CA VAL A 143 -21.79 4.10 34.57
C VAL A 143 -22.19 3.54 35.92
N ASP A 144 -21.47 2.52 36.40
CA ASP A 144 -21.75 1.90 37.70
C ASP A 144 -21.34 2.80 38.88
N SER A 145 -20.23 3.53 38.74
CA SER A 145 -19.75 4.44 39.76
C SER A 145 -18.83 5.52 39.21
N VAL A 146 -18.80 6.65 39.91
CA VAL A 146 -17.82 7.73 39.71
C VAL A 146 -17.13 7.97 41.05
N LYS A 147 -15.80 7.88 41.06
CA LYS A 147 -14.98 8.21 42.23
C LYS A 147 -14.09 9.42 41.95
N ALA A 148 -14.30 10.50 42.69
CA ALA A 148 -13.54 11.74 42.60
C ALA A 148 -12.98 12.10 44.00
N GLY A 149 -11.72 11.75 44.23
CA GLY A 149 -11.13 11.82 45.57
C GLY A 149 -11.87 10.90 46.55
N ASP A 150 -12.34 11.47 47.67
CA ASP A 150 -13.12 10.76 48.69
C ASP A 150 -14.60 10.63 48.35
N THR A 151 -15.07 11.33 47.30
CA THR A 151 -16.47 11.28 46.87
C THR A 151 -16.69 10.09 45.94
N THR A 152 -17.68 9.26 46.26
CA THR A 152 -18.17 8.19 45.39
C THR A 152 -19.64 8.42 45.10
N VAL A 153 -20.01 8.41 43.82
CA VAL A 153 -21.39 8.38 43.34
C VAL A 153 -21.62 7.01 42.72
N ASN A 154 -22.63 6.29 43.18
CA ASN A 154 -23.00 4.97 42.68
C ASN A 154 -24.50 4.71 42.94
N ASN A 155 -24.93 3.46 42.77
CA ASN A 155 -26.31 3.06 43.02
C ASN A 155 -26.80 3.29 44.47
N ASP A 156 -25.90 3.38 45.45
CA ASP A 156 -26.26 3.62 46.86
C ASP A 156 -26.49 5.11 47.17
N GLY A 157 -26.05 6.01 46.28
CA GLY A 157 -26.18 7.46 46.40
C GLY A 157 -24.83 8.19 46.30
N VAL A 158 -24.58 9.13 47.21
CA VAL A 158 -23.35 9.94 47.25
C VAL A 158 -22.67 9.77 48.60
N LYS A 159 -21.45 9.23 48.63
CA LYS A 159 -20.64 9.06 49.84
C LYS A 159 -19.40 9.94 49.78
N VAL A 160 -19.01 10.58 50.88
CA VAL A 160 -17.75 11.35 51.01
C VAL A 160 -17.00 10.84 52.24
N GLY A 161 -15.95 10.06 52.02
CA GLY A 161 -15.29 9.31 53.11
C GLY A 161 -16.29 8.41 53.84
N ASP A 162 -15.99 7.97 55.07
CA ASP A 162 -16.87 7.04 55.81
C ASP A 162 -18.00 7.73 56.60
N ASP A 163 -17.88 9.03 56.79
CA ASP A 163 -18.73 9.79 57.70
C ASP A 163 -19.90 10.48 57.02
N VAL A 164 -19.77 10.87 55.75
CA VAL A 164 -20.79 11.64 55.04
C VAL A 164 -21.42 10.79 53.94
N ALA A 165 -22.75 10.71 53.93
CA ALA A 165 -23.48 10.02 52.87
C ALA A 165 -24.87 10.62 52.64
N LEU A 166 -25.29 10.66 51.38
CA LEU A 166 -26.68 10.78 50.96
C LEU A 166 -27.05 9.42 50.37
N THR A 167 -28.03 8.74 50.98
CA THR A 167 -28.52 7.44 50.53
C THR A 167 -30.04 7.47 50.39
N GLN A 168 -30.64 6.35 49.97
CA GLN A 168 -32.10 6.17 50.00
C GLN A 168 -32.72 6.38 51.40
N ASP A 169 -31.95 6.22 52.48
CA ASP A 169 -32.44 6.36 53.85
C ASP A 169 -32.39 7.83 54.35
N GLY A 170 -31.66 8.70 53.66
CA GLY A 170 -31.52 10.12 53.98
C GLY A 170 -30.08 10.62 53.99
N VAL A 171 -29.78 11.59 54.86
CA VAL A 171 -28.47 12.27 54.96
C VAL A 171 -27.77 11.87 56.25
N LYS A 172 -26.50 11.49 56.16
CA LYS A 172 -25.57 11.23 57.27
C LYS A 172 -24.41 12.22 57.21
N ALA A 173 -24.04 12.79 58.35
CA ALA A 173 -22.81 13.56 58.54
C ALA A 173 -22.18 13.21 59.90
N GLY A 174 -21.22 12.29 59.90
CA GLY A 174 -20.73 11.63 61.11
C GLY A 174 -21.86 10.85 61.79
N ASP A 175 -22.13 11.16 63.06
CA ASP A 175 -23.22 10.54 63.82
C ASP A 175 -24.58 11.23 63.61
N VAL A 176 -24.61 12.45 63.07
CA VAL A 176 -25.86 13.20 62.78
C VAL A 176 -26.55 12.59 61.56
N LYS A 177 -27.87 12.38 61.67
CA LYS A 177 -28.69 11.77 60.61
C LYS A 177 -30.01 12.49 60.43
N LEU A 178 -30.40 12.73 59.18
CA LEU A 178 -31.75 13.12 58.80
C LEU A 178 -32.32 11.99 57.93
N THR A 179 -33.37 11.33 58.40
CA THR A 179 -34.03 10.22 57.68
C THR A 179 -35.52 10.50 57.52
N LYS A 180 -36.24 9.56 56.89
CA LYS A 180 -37.72 9.56 56.84
C LYS A 180 -38.39 9.63 58.24
N ASP A 181 -37.67 9.25 59.30
CA ASP A 181 -38.19 9.22 60.67
C ASP A 181 -37.86 10.51 61.46
N GLY A 182 -37.17 11.47 60.84
CA GLY A 182 -36.85 12.78 61.42
C GLY A 182 -35.34 13.04 61.60
N LEU A 183 -35.02 14.09 62.35
CA LEU A 183 -33.65 14.51 62.66
C LEU A 183 -33.15 13.85 63.95
N ASN A 184 -32.00 13.18 63.88
CA ASN A 184 -31.22 12.76 65.04
C ASN A 184 -29.92 13.57 65.10
N ASN A 185 -29.82 14.48 66.07
CA ASN A 185 -28.65 15.34 66.24
C ASN A 185 -27.51 14.67 67.06
N ALA A 186 -27.58 13.36 67.32
CA ALA A 186 -26.57 12.58 68.02
C ALA A 186 -26.14 13.18 69.38
N GLY A 187 -27.07 13.79 70.10
CA GLY A 187 -26.81 14.44 71.40
C GLY A 187 -26.08 15.78 71.31
N ASN A 188 -25.82 16.30 70.11
CA ASN A 188 -25.26 17.64 69.94
C ASN A 188 -26.28 18.72 70.33
N LYS A 189 -25.79 19.89 70.76
CA LYS A 189 -26.64 21.07 70.92
C LYS A 189 -27.06 21.57 69.54
N VAL A 190 -28.36 21.79 69.33
CA VAL A 190 -28.84 22.60 68.21
C VAL A 190 -28.65 24.07 68.61
N THR A 191 -27.92 24.84 67.81
CA THR A 191 -27.59 26.24 68.12
C THR A 191 -28.08 27.15 67.00
N LYS A 192 -28.24 28.45 67.31
CA LYS A 192 -28.74 29.45 66.35
C LYS A 192 -30.15 29.13 65.84
N VAL A 193 -31.02 28.65 66.73
CA VAL A 193 -32.47 28.53 66.48
C VAL A 193 -33.08 29.90 66.74
N ALA A 194 -33.88 30.41 65.81
CA ALA A 194 -34.63 31.66 65.99
C ALA A 194 -35.86 31.42 66.88
N ASP A 195 -36.41 32.48 67.46
CA ASP A 195 -37.63 32.39 68.28
C ASP A 195 -38.79 31.84 67.44
N GLY A 196 -39.48 30.83 67.98
CA GLY A 196 -40.67 30.26 67.36
C GLY A 196 -41.83 31.26 67.37
N THR A 197 -42.53 31.36 66.24
CA THR A 197 -43.73 32.18 66.08
C THR A 197 -45.00 31.36 65.92
N ASP A 198 -44.86 30.07 65.58
CA ASP A 198 -45.97 29.12 65.35
C ASP A 198 -45.95 27.95 66.34
N ASP A 199 -47.08 27.25 66.48
CA ASP A 199 -47.30 26.16 67.46
C ASP A 199 -46.32 24.97 67.33
N THR A 200 -45.76 24.76 66.14
CA THR A 200 -44.87 23.62 65.85
C THR A 200 -43.39 24.00 65.75
N ASP A 201 -43.05 25.23 66.12
CA ASP A 201 -41.67 25.68 66.10
C ASP A 201 -40.88 25.09 67.27
N ALA A 202 -39.58 24.90 67.04
CA ALA A 202 -38.66 24.51 68.10
C ALA A 202 -38.44 25.69 69.07
N VAL A 203 -38.34 25.39 70.36
CA VAL A 203 -38.03 26.34 71.45
C VAL A 203 -36.65 26.07 72.07
#